data_AF-N8RRT6-F1
#
_entry.id   AF-N8RRT6-F1
#
_cell.length_a   1.000
_cell.length_b   1.000
_cell.length_c   1.000
_cell.angle_alpha   90.00
_cell.angle_beta   90.00
_cell.angle_gamma   90.00
#
_symmetry.space_group_name_H-M   'P 1'
#
loop_
_entity.id
_entity.type
_entity.pdbx_description
1 polymer ?
#
loop_
_entity_poly.entity_id
_entity_poly.type
_entity_poly.pdbx_seq_one_letter_code
_entity_poly.pdbx_strand_id
1 'polypeptide(L)'
;MVVTTNTNDIALLKTNTGNLAANAVIYDSATKDTITLAGTNGTKLTGLQDATLDATSKDAVTGKQLHATNTSITALDGRVTTEVGTLNTAITNSANTINTRIDGVDTRIGNEVATLNTRVDTTNTALVQALGGGAAWNNGVFTNPIFTI
;
A
#
# COMPACT_ATOMS: atom_id res chain seq x y z
N MET A 1 18.64 52.56 62.56
CA MET A 1 18.45 51.10 62.45
C MET A 1 17.36 50.74 61.43
N VAL A 2 16.13 51.26 61.55
CA VAL A 2 15.02 50.94 60.61
C VAL A 2 15.26 51.39 59.15
N VAL A 3 15.77 52.60 58.93
CA VAL A 3 16.04 53.10 57.56
C VAL A 3 17.08 52.23 56.85
N THR A 4 18.14 51.84 57.54
CA THR A 4 19.17 50.93 57.00
C THR A 4 18.59 49.58 56.63
N THR A 5 17.75 49.00 57.49
CA THR A 5 17.03 47.76 57.20
C THR A 5 16.15 47.89 55.97
N ASN A 6 15.29 48.92 55.92
CA ASN A 6 14.41 49.16 54.78
C ASN A 6 15.19 49.33 53.47
N THR A 7 16.33 50.03 53.50
CA THR A 7 17.20 50.18 52.32
C THR A 7 17.72 48.83 51.83
N ASN A 8 18.18 47.97 52.74
CA ASN A 8 18.67 46.63 52.38
C ASN A 8 17.54 45.74 51.84
N ASP A 9 16.37 45.76 52.48
CA ASP A 9 15.22 44.97 52.07
C ASP A 9 14.74 45.37 50.67
N ILE A 10 14.67 46.68 50.38
CA ILE A 10 14.31 47.19 49.06
C ILE A 10 15.34 46.75 48.00
N ALA A 11 16.63 46.76 48.34
CA ALA A 11 17.68 46.27 47.44
C ALA A 11 17.53 44.77 47.14
N LEU A 12 17.25 43.96 48.15
CA LEU A 12 16.99 42.52 47.99
C LEU A 12 15.73 42.27 47.15
N LEU A 13 14.65 43.01 47.40
CA LEU A 13 13.42 42.90 46.62
C LEU A 13 13.63 43.23 45.14
N LYS A 14 14.42 44.28 44.85
CA LYS A 14 14.77 44.65 43.47
C LYS A 14 15.56 43.54 42.78
N THR A 15 16.54 42.95 43.47
CA THR A 15 17.32 41.81 42.96
C THR A 15 16.43 40.60 42.70
N ASN A 16 15.60 40.21 43.67
CA ASN A 16 14.72 39.06 43.55
C ASN A 16 13.70 39.24 42.42
N THR A 17 13.17 40.44 42.24
CA THR A 17 12.25 40.76 41.14
C THR A 17 12.94 40.66 39.78
N GLY A 18 14.17 41.17 39.67
CA GLY A 18 14.97 41.03 38.46
C GLY A 18 15.26 39.57 38.11
N ASN A 19 15.59 38.75 39.11
CA ASN A 19 15.80 37.32 38.92
C ASN A 19 14.54 36.59 38.46
N LEU A 20 13.39 36.91 39.03
CA LEU A 20 12.11 36.34 38.58
C LEU A 20 11.81 36.72 37.13
N ALA A 21 11.97 38.00 36.77
CA ALA A 21 11.74 38.48 35.41
C ALA A 21 12.66 37.82 34.37
N ALA A 22 13.90 37.50 34.76
CA ALA A 22 14.87 36.86 33.86
C ALA A 22 14.62 35.36 33.63
N ASN A 23 13.94 34.67 34.55
CA ASN A 23 13.78 33.21 34.51
C ASN A 23 12.33 32.74 34.27
N ALA A 24 11.34 33.63 34.38
CA ALA A 24 9.95 33.29 34.16
C ALA A 24 9.63 33.02 32.69
N VAL A 25 8.75 32.05 32.43
CA VAL A 25 8.06 31.92 31.14
C VAL A 25 6.91 32.93 31.12
N ILE A 26 6.85 33.77 30.10
CA ILE A 26 5.87 34.86 29.99
C ILE A 26 5.19 34.85 28.62
N TYR A 27 4.02 35.48 28.54
CA TYR A 27 3.35 35.73 27.27
C TYR A 27 4.10 36.78 26.45
N ASP A 28 4.00 36.67 25.13
CA ASP A 28 4.67 37.60 24.20
C ASP A 28 4.03 38.99 24.22
N SER A 29 2.74 39.07 24.56
CA SER A 29 1.98 40.33 24.59
C SER A 29 0.86 40.32 25.65
N ALA A 30 0.20 41.46 25.82
CA ALA A 30 -0.94 41.61 26.72
C ALA A 30 -2.18 40.78 26.31
N THR A 31 -2.29 40.34 25.05
CA THR A 31 -3.42 39.51 24.58
C THR A 31 -3.33 38.06 25.04
N LYS A 32 -2.12 37.60 25.41
CA LYS A 32 -1.84 36.24 25.92
C LYS A 32 -2.11 35.10 24.93
N ASP A 33 -2.04 35.39 23.65
CA ASP A 33 -2.28 34.39 22.60
C ASP A 33 -1.08 33.45 22.41
N THR A 34 0.14 33.93 22.67
CA THR A 34 1.38 33.18 22.40
C THR A 34 2.38 33.27 23.55
N ILE A 35 3.18 32.22 23.68
CA ILE A 35 4.37 32.13 24.52
C ILE A 35 5.51 31.67 23.61
N THR A 36 6.53 32.50 23.44
CA THR A 36 7.75 32.12 22.75
C THR A 36 8.80 31.62 23.73
N LEU A 37 9.19 30.35 23.58
CA LEU A 37 10.22 29.73 24.41
C LEU A 37 11.62 30.08 23.87
N ALA A 38 12.28 31.04 24.50
CA ALA A 38 13.47 31.71 23.97
C ALA A 38 14.82 30.98 24.17
N GLY A 39 14.83 29.68 24.46
CA GLY A 39 16.07 28.91 24.53
C GLY A 39 16.79 28.90 23.18
N THR A 40 18.12 29.07 23.16
CA THR A 40 18.90 29.16 21.91
C THR A 40 18.75 27.95 20.99
N ASN A 41 18.53 26.76 21.56
CA ASN A 41 18.27 25.51 20.83
C ASN A 41 16.80 25.06 20.92
N GLY A 42 15.90 25.97 21.31
CA GLY A 42 14.57 25.68 21.81
C GLY A 42 14.56 25.31 23.31
N THR A 43 13.36 25.21 23.87
CA THR A 43 13.14 24.83 25.29
C THR A 43 12.28 23.57 25.35
N LYS A 44 12.74 22.55 26.07
CA LYS A 44 11.96 21.33 26.31
C LYS A 44 10.96 21.57 27.43
N LEU A 45 9.69 21.26 27.18
CA LEU A 45 8.67 21.09 28.24
C LEU A 45 8.64 19.62 28.65
N THR A 46 8.76 19.36 29.96
CA THR A 46 8.80 18.02 30.52
C THR A 46 7.95 17.96 31.80
N GLY A 47 7.64 16.75 32.26
CA GLY A 47 6.73 16.55 33.41
C GLY A 47 5.26 16.83 33.08
N LEU A 48 4.91 16.83 31.79
CA LEU A 48 3.53 16.91 31.34
C LEU A 48 2.79 15.62 31.69
N GLN A 49 1.58 15.74 32.22
CA GLN A 49 0.65 14.62 32.30
C GLN A 49 0.15 14.28 30.89
N ASP A 50 -0.22 13.02 30.67
CA ASP A 50 -0.84 12.60 29.41
C ASP A 50 -2.14 13.40 29.19
N ALA A 51 -2.28 13.97 27.99
CA ALA A 51 -3.44 14.75 27.60
C ALA A 51 -4.72 13.93 27.61
N THR A 52 -5.85 14.58 27.91
CA THR A 52 -7.15 14.03 27.51
C THR A 52 -7.26 14.12 25.99
N LEU A 53 -7.54 12.99 25.33
CA LEU A 53 -7.63 12.92 23.86
C LEU A 53 -9.10 12.89 23.42
N ASP A 54 -9.66 14.07 23.15
CA ASP A 54 -11.00 14.26 22.58
C ASP A 54 -11.03 15.44 21.59
N ALA A 55 -12.17 15.64 20.93
CA ALA A 55 -12.33 16.64 19.87
C ALA A 55 -12.22 18.11 20.34
N THR A 56 -12.33 18.36 21.64
CA THR A 56 -12.35 19.69 22.25
C THR A 56 -11.12 20.01 23.09
N SER A 57 -10.32 19.00 23.42
CA SER A 57 -9.13 19.11 24.26
C SER A 57 -8.17 20.21 23.79
N LYS A 58 -7.57 20.88 24.79
CA LYS A 58 -6.52 21.90 24.63
C LYS A 58 -5.23 21.48 25.37
N ASP A 59 -5.17 20.23 25.81
CA ASP A 59 -4.04 19.69 26.53
C ASP A 59 -2.85 19.47 25.58
N ALA A 60 -1.64 19.72 26.09
CA ALA A 60 -0.43 19.37 25.36
C ALA A 60 -0.24 17.84 25.34
N VAL A 61 -0.09 17.25 24.16
CA VAL A 61 0.17 15.81 24.03
C VAL A 61 1.60 15.47 24.42
N THR A 62 1.78 14.36 25.14
CA THR A 62 3.12 13.91 25.56
C THR A 62 3.77 13.07 24.47
N GLY A 63 5.10 12.94 24.55
CA GLY A 63 5.84 12.00 23.69
C GLY A 63 5.38 10.54 23.86
N LYS A 64 4.88 10.15 25.04
CA LYS A 64 4.33 8.81 25.28
C LYS A 64 3.08 8.56 24.43
N GLN A 65 2.17 9.52 24.35
CA GLN A 65 0.94 9.39 23.56
C GLN A 65 1.23 9.36 22.06
N LEU A 66 2.13 10.22 21.58
CA LEU A 66 2.57 10.19 20.19
C LEU A 66 3.29 8.88 19.85
N HIS A 67 4.13 8.37 20.76
CA HIS A 67 4.79 7.08 20.57
C HIS A 67 3.79 5.93 20.45
N ALA A 68 2.76 5.88 21.30
CA ALA A 68 1.71 4.86 21.20
C ALA A 68 1.01 4.88 19.83
N THR A 69 0.70 6.08 19.33
CA THR A 69 0.13 6.26 17.98
C THR A 69 1.09 5.74 16.90
N ASN A 70 2.38 6.09 16.98
CA ASN A 70 3.38 5.62 16.03
C ASN A 70 3.56 4.09 16.07
N THR A 71 3.50 3.47 17.25
CA THR A 71 3.51 2.00 17.38
C THR A 71 2.33 1.36 16.65
N SER A 72 1.12 1.92 16.79
CA SER A 72 -0.05 1.44 16.06
C SER A 72 0.09 1.61 14.54
N ILE A 73 0.69 2.71 14.08
CA ILE A 73 0.98 2.94 12.66
C ILE A 73 1.99 1.92 12.12
N THR A 74 3.08 1.66 12.85
CA THR A 74 4.07 0.64 12.45
C THR A 74 3.45 -0.75 12.40
N ALA A 75 2.55 -1.10 13.32
CA ALA A 75 1.83 -2.37 13.27
C ALA A 75 0.90 -2.45 12.05
N LEU A 76 0.23 -1.35 11.69
CA LEU A 76 -0.60 -1.28 10.49
C LEU A 76 0.23 -1.46 9.21
N ASP A 77 1.40 -0.81 9.13
CA ASP A 77 2.33 -0.94 8.00
C ASP A 77 2.79 -2.39 7.79
N GLY A 78 3.15 -3.08 8.88
CA GLY A 78 3.52 -4.50 8.83
C GLY A 78 2.39 -5.42 8.38
N ARG A 79 1.14 -5.12 8.80
CA ARG A 79 -0.05 -5.84 8.33
C ARG A 79 -0.22 -5.65 6.83
N VAL A 80 -0.28 -4.40 6.36
CA VAL A 80 -0.46 -4.05 4.94
C VAL A 80 0.57 -4.75 4.07
N THR A 81 1.84 -4.76 4.48
CA THR A 81 2.92 -5.46 3.77
C THR A 81 2.64 -6.96 3.64
N THR A 82 2.16 -7.59 4.72
CA THR A 82 1.82 -9.02 4.75
C THR A 82 0.62 -9.36 3.88
N GLU A 83 -0.44 -8.54 3.95
CA GLU A 83 -1.65 -8.75 3.15
C GLU A 83 -1.39 -8.55 1.65
N VAL A 84 -0.61 -7.53 1.28
CA VAL A 84 -0.16 -7.32 -0.11
C VAL A 84 0.68 -8.50 -0.59
N GLY A 85 1.62 -9.00 0.22
CA GLY A 85 2.40 -10.19 -0.11
C GLY A 85 1.51 -11.43 -0.35
N THR A 86 0.55 -11.65 0.54
CA THR A 86 -0.42 -12.76 0.43
C THR A 86 -1.25 -12.66 -0.85
N LEU A 87 -1.77 -11.47 -1.18
CA LEU A 87 -2.53 -11.23 -2.40
C LEU A 87 -1.69 -11.47 -3.66
N ASN A 88 -0.43 -11.01 -3.68
CA ASN A 88 0.47 -11.25 -4.80
C ASN A 88 0.71 -12.75 -5.05
N THR A 89 0.91 -13.53 -3.99
CA THR A 89 1.02 -15.00 -4.09
C THR A 89 -0.26 -15.63 -4.62
N ALA A 90 -1.42 -15.23 -4.10
CA ALA A 90 -2.72 -15.77 -4.54
C ALA A 90 -3.00 -15.45 -6.03
N ILE A 91 -2.69 -14.23 -6.46
CA ILE A 91 -2.82 -13.79 -7.87
C ILE A 91 -1.88 -14.62 -8.76
N THR A 92 -0.61 -14.78 -8.37
CA THR A 92 0.37 -15.58 -9.12
C THR A 92 -0.08 -17.03 -9.28
N ASN A 93 -0.57 -17.65 -8.20
CA ASN A 93 -1.07 -19.02 -8.23
C ASN A 93 -2.29 -19.17 -9.15
N SER A 94 -3.21 -18.20 -9.09
CA SER A 94 -4.39 -18.17 -9.95
C SER A 94 -4.01 -18.05 -11.42
N ALA A 95 -3.07 -17.15 -11.75
CA ALA A 95 -2.56 -16.98 -13.11
C ALA A 95 -1.90 -18.27 -13.64
N ASN A 96 -1.05 -18.92 -12.84
CA ASN A 96 -0.42 -20.19 -13.21
C ASN A 96 -1.47 -21.29 -13.45
N THR A 97 -2.48 -21.40 -12.59
CA THR A 97 -3.57 -22.37 -12.74
C THR A 97 -4.35 -22.14 -14.03
N ILE A 98 -4.64 -20.87 -14.36
CA ILE A 98 -5.32 -20.51 -15.60
C ILE A 98 -4.46 -20.88 -16.81
N ASN A 99 -3.17 -20.55 -16.80
CA ASN A 99 -2.24 -20.87 -17.89
C ASN A 99 -2.18 -22.38 -18.15
N THR A 100 -2.00 -23.20 -17.11
CA THR A 100 -2.00 -24.67 -17.27
C THR A 100 -3.31 -25.20 -17.84
N ARG A 101 -4.45 -24.61 -17.45
CA ARG A 101 -5.75 -25.00 -18.02
C ARG A 101 -5.87 -24.60 -19.49
N ILE A 102 -5.38 -23.43 -19.87
CA ILE A 102 -5.33 -22.96 -21.27
C ILE A 102 -4.44 -23.88 -22.10
N ASP A 103 -3.22 -24.17 -21.65
CA ASP A 103 -2.28 -25.08 -22.34
C ASP A 103 -2.89 -26.47 -22.56
N GLY A 104 -3.63 -26.97 -21.56
CA GLY A 104 -4.35 -28.24 -21.65
C GLY A 104 -5.51 -28.22 -22.65
N VAL A 105 -6.23 -27.10 -22.74
CA VAL A 105 -7.28 -26.89 -23.75
C VAL A 105 -6.67 -26.79 -25.15
N ASP A 106 -5.60 -26.02 -25.32
CA ASP A 106 -4.90 -25.84 -26.60
C ASP A 106 -4.36 -27.18 -27.12
N THR A 107 -3.77 -27.99 -26.24
CA THR A 107 -3.32 -29.36 -26.58
C THR A 107 -4.48 -30.24 -27.03
N ARG A 108 -5.61 -30.21 -26.31
CA ARG A 108 -6.79 -31.01 -26.66
C ARG A 108 -7.36 -30.59 -28.02
N ILE A 109 -7.53 -29.29 -28.24
CA ILE A 109 -8.03 -28.74 -29.50
C ILE A 109 -7.09 -29.13 -30.64
N GLY A 110 -5.77 -29.01 -30.45
CA GLY A 110 -4.79 -29.46 -31.44
C GLY A 110 -4.95 -30.93 -31.82
N ASN A 111 -5.14 -31.81 -30.83
CA ASN A 111 -5.35 -33.24 -31.06
C ASN A 111 -6.69 -33.53 -31.75
N GLU A 112 -7.76 -32.85 -31.35
CA GLU A 112 -9.08 -32.97 -31.97
C GLU A 112 -9.05 -32.55 -33.44
N VAL A 113 -8.42 -31.41 -33.75
CA VAL A 113 -8.23 -30.93 -35.12
C VAL A 113 -7.42 -31.92 -35.96
N ALA A 114 -6.30 -32.43 -35.43
CA ALA A 114 -5.49 -33.43 -36.13
C ALA A 114 -6.29 -34.72 -36.41
N THR A 115 -7.04 -35.20 -35.42
CA THR A 115 -7.90 -36.39 -35.55
C THR A 115 -9.00 -36.19 -36.59
N LEU A 116 -9.65 -35.02 -36.58
CA LEU A 116 -10.68 -34.68 -37.55
C LEU A 116 -10.09 -34.59 -38.97
N ASN A 117 -8.91 -33.99 -39.15
CA ASN A 117 -8.23 -33.95 -40.44
C ASN A 117 -7.94 -35.37 -40.97
N THR A 118 -7.38 -36.25 -40.14
CA THR A 118 -7.15 -37.66 -40.54
C THR A 118 -8.44 -38.38 -40.92
N ARG A 119 -9.53 -38.17 -40.17
CA ARG A 119 -10.83 -38.76 -40.48
C ARG A 119 -11.38 -38.26 -41.82
N VAL A 120 -11.32 -36.94 -42.07
CA VAL A 120 -11.73 -36.32 -43.33
C VAL A 120 -10.93 -36.88 -44.50
N ASP A 121 -9.60 -36.93 -44.38
CA ASP A 121 -8.73 -37.46 -45.42
C ASP A 121 -9.02 -38.94 -45.70
N THR A 122 -9.25 -39.75 -44.67
CA THR A 122 -9.60 -41.16 -44.80
C THR A 122 -10.93 -41.34 -45.53
N THR A 123 -11.97 -40.61 -45.12
CA THR A 123 -13.29 -40.67 -45.75
C THR A 123 -13.24 -40.22 -47.21
N ASN A 124 -12.55 -39.12 -47.50
CA ASN A 124 -12.43 -38.62 -48.87
C ASN A 124 -11.59 -39.55 -49.75
N THR A 125 -10.54 -40.18 -49.19
CA THR A 125 -9.75 -41.22 -49.88
C THR A 125 -10.59 -42.46 -50.20
N ALA A 126 -11.51 -42.85 -49.32
CA ALA A 126 -12.45 -43.94 -49.60
C ALA A 126 -13.47 -43.55 -50.68
N LEU A 127 -13.98 -42.32 -50.66
CA LEU A 127 -14.91 -41.80 -51.67
C LEU A 127 -14.29 -41.77 -53.06
N VAL A 128 -13.06 -41.25 -53.23
CA VAL A 128 -12.40 -41.18 -54.54
C VAL A 128 -12.13 -42.57 -55.11
N GLN A 129 -11.77 -43.55 -54.26
CA GLN A 129 -11.62 -44.95 -54.67
C GLN A 129 -12.94 -45.55 -55.15
N ALA A 130 -14.05 -45.24 -54.48
CA ALA A 130 -15.37 -45.72 -54.88
C ALA A 130 -15.86 -45.10 -56.19
N LEU A 131 -15.51 -43.84 -56.46
CA LEU A 131 -15.91 -43.14 -57.69
C LEU A 131 -15.13 -43.61 -58.93
N GLY A 132 -13.82 -43.85 -58.82
CA GLY A 132 -12.98 -44.19 -59.98
C GLY A 132 -12.87 -43.03 -60.98
N GLY A 133 -12.65 -43.32 -62.27
CA GLY A 133 -12.66 -42.31 -63.34
C GLY A 133 -11.64 -41.16 -63.19
N GLY A 134 -10.56 -41.35 -62.44
CA GLY A 134 -9.58 -40.28 -62.16
C GLY A 134 -10.00 -39.27 -61.08
N ALA A 135 -11.06 -39.54 -60.30
CA ALA A 135 -11.41 -38.72 -59.13
C ALA A 135 -10.24 -38.67 -58.13
N ALA A 136 -10.05 -37.53 -57.46
CA ALA A 136 -8.96 -37.35 -56.50
C ALA A 136 -9.33 -36.41 -55.35
N TRP A 137 -8.65 -36.58 -54.20
CA TRP A 137 -8.70 -35.67 -53.06
C TRP A 137 -7.26 -35.30 -52.71
N ASN A 138 -6.90 -34.03 -52.84
CA ASN A 138 -5.57 -33.53 -52.54
C ASN A 138 -5.66 -32.24 -51.73
N ASN A 139 -5.10 -32.23 -50.52
CA ASN A 139 -5.01 -31.06 -49.65
C ASN A 139 -6.30 -30.23 -49.55
N GLY A 140 -7.44 -30.86 -49.28
CA GLY A 140 -8.71 -30.13 -49.14
C GLY A 140 -9.48 -29.91 -50.45
N VAL A 141 -8.94 -30.31 -51.60
CA VAL A 141 -9.55 -30.08 -52.92
C VAL A 141 -9.97 -31.41 -53.55
N PHE A 142 -11.22 -31.48 -54.00
CA PHE A 142 -11.77 -32.63 -54.72
C PHE A 142 -11.70 -32.42 -56.25
N THR A 143 -11.21 -33.42 -56.97
CA THR A 143 -11.20 -33.51 -58.43
C THR A 143 -12.29 -34.47 -58.89
N ASN A 144 -13.17 -34.02 -59.78
CA ASN A 144 -14.30 -34.80 -60.28
C ASN A 144 -13.83 -35.96 -61.18
N PRO A 145 -14.51 -37.13 -61.17
CA PRO A 145 -14.24 -38.18 -62.14
C PRO A 145 -14.59 -37.76 -63.57
N ILE A 146 -13.92 -38.38 -64.54
CA ILE A 146 -14.20 -38.31 -65.97
C ILE A 146 -14.47 -39.74 -66.46
N PHE A 147 -15.67 -39.97 -67.00
CA PHE A 147 -16.04 -41.22 -67.63
C PHE A 147 -16.31 -40.99 -69.11
N THR A 148 -15.75 -41.84 -69.96
CA THR A 148 -16.06 -41.91 -71.39
C THR A 148 -17.11 -42.99 -71.61
N ILE A 149 -18.16 -42.64 -72.36
CA ILE A 149 -19.24 -43.55 -72.77
C ILE A 149 -18.75 -44.45 -73.91
#